data_AF-A0A940DTF5-F1
#
_entry.id   AF-A0A940DTF5-F1
#
_cell.length_a   1.000
_cell.length_b   1.000
_cell.length_c   1.000
_cell.angle_alpha   90.00
_cell.angle_beta   90.00
_cell.angle_gamma   90.00
#
_symmetry.space_group_name_H-M   'P 1'
#
loop_
_entity.id
_entity.type
_entity.pdbx_description
1 polymer ?
#
loop_
_entity_poly.entity_id
_entity_poly.type
_entity_poly.pdbx_seq_one_letter_code
_entity_poly.pdbx_strand_id
1 'polypeptide(L)'
;EIMKKSGIYRYVLSGDLRDLSFRTFDKKQKREAYERQQGICVHCGKHFELEEMEADHITPWKEGGTTVAENCQMLCKNCNRIKGGR
;
A
#
# COMPACT_ATOMS: atom_id res chain seq x y z
N GLU A 1 -10.10 -6.29 9.52
CA GLU A 1 -10.71 -5.57 10.65
C GLU A 1 -11.21 -4.23 10.14
N ILE A 2 -12.50 -3.88 10.31
CA ILE A 2 -13.10 -2.68 9.71
C ILE A 2 -12.66 -1.45 10.51
N MET A 3 -11.75 -0.66 9.95
CA MET A 3 -11.04 0.39 10.70
C MET A 3 -11.85 1.68 10.95
N LYS A 4 -12.97 1.92 10.23
CA LYS A 4 -13.88 3.05 10.52
C LYS A 4 -15.34 2.74 10.16
N LYS A 5 -16.24 2.76 11.15
CA LYS A 5 -17.69 2.57 10.98
C LYS A 5 -18.36 3.61 10.06
N SER A 6 -17.76 4.79 9.89
CA SER A 6 -18.28 5.86 9.03
C SER A 6 -18.14 5.59 7.53
N GLY A 7 -17.16 4.79 7.10
CA GLY A 7 -16.98 4.41 5.70
C GLY A 7 -18.02 3.40 5.19
N ILE A 8 -18.59 2.63 6.12
CA ILE A 8 -19.60 1.59 5.82
C ILE A 8 -20.87 2.20 5.24
N TYR A 9 -21.36 3.30 5.82
CA TYR A 9 -22.56 3.98 5.31
C TYR A 9 -22.39 4.49 3.88
N ARG A 10 -21.19 4.98 3.54
CA ARG A 10 -20.91 5.46 2.19
C ARG A 10 -20.84 4.32 1.19
N TYR A 11 -20.18 3.21 1.54
CA TYR A 11 -20.17 1.98 0.76
C TYR A 11 -21.57 1.40 0.50
N VAL A 12 -22.45 1.36 1.50
CA VAL A 12 -23.83 0.85 1.31
C VAL A 12 -24.62 1.71 0.32
N LEU A 13 -24.30 3.00 0.22
CA LEU A 13 -24.97 3.95 -0.68
C LEU A 13 -24.32 4.03 -2.07
N SER A 14 -23.01 3.86 -2.17
CA SER A 14 -22.24 4.02 -3.42
C SER A 14 -21.94 2.69 -4.12
N GLY A 15 -21.89 1.59 -3.37
CA GLY A 15 -21.33 0.31 -3.80
C GLY A 15 -19.81 0.32 -3.99
N ASP A 16 -19.12 1.43 -3.69
CA ASP A 16 -17.68 1.59 -3.96
C ASP A 16 -16.85 1.13 -2.76
N LEU A 17 -16.07 0.05 -2.95
CA LEU A 17 -15.18 -0.51 -1.95
C LEU A 17 -14.12 0.48 -1.43
N ARG A 18 -13.86 1.58 -2.15
CA ARG A 18 -12.98 2.68 -1.71
C ARG A 18 -13.49 3.36 -0.44
N ASP A 19 -14.79 3.34 -0.19
CA ASP A 19 -15.39 3.94 1.00
C ASP A 19 -15.08 3.19 2.29
N LEU A 20 -14.72 1.90 2.20
CA LEU A 20 -14.34 1.07 3.34
C LEU A 20 -12.89 1.31 3.80
N SER A 21 -12.15 2.20 3.12
CA SER A 21 -10.83 2.68 3.56
C SER A 21 -9.81 1.55 3.81
N PHE A 22 -9.83 0.51 2.97
CA PHE A 22 -8.79 -0.52 2.93
C PHE A 22 -7.49 0.05 2.35
N ARG A 23 -6.82 0.91 3.11
CA ARG A 23 -5.53 1.51 2.74
C ARG A 23 -4.35 0.58 3.00
N THR A 24 -4.60 -0.59 3.58
CA THR A 24 -3.56 -1.53 4.00
C THR A 24 -3.51 -2.69 3.02
N PHE A 25 -2.35 -2.96 2.44
CA PHE A 25 -2.12 -4.13 1.62
C PHE A 25 -2.12 -5.41 2.45
N ASP A 26 -2.72 -6.47 1.91
CA ASP A 26 -2.69 -7.79 2.51
C ASP A 26 -1.28 -8.39 2.48
N LYS A 27 -0.97 -9.29 3.43
CA LYS A 27 0.33 -9.98 3.49
C LYS A 27 0.68 -10.73 2.20
N LYS A 28 -0.32 -11.19 1.45
CA LYS A 28 -0.13 -11.82 0.13
C LYS A 28 0.36 -10.80 -0.90
N GLN A 29 -0.33 -9.65 -1.00
CA GLN A 29 0.04 -8.57 -1.91
C GLN A 29 1.42 -7.99 -1.59
N LYS A 30 1.78 -7.89 -0.29
CA LYS A 30 3.12 -7.46 0.13
C LYS A 30 4.21 -8.43 -0.35
N ARG A 31 3.98 -9.74 -0.20
CA ARG A 31 4.92 -10.77 -0.69
C ARG A 31 5.05 -10.77 -2.20
N GLU A 32 3.94 -10.71 -2.91
CA GLU A 32 3.92 -10.64 -4.38
C GLU A 32 4.69 -9.41 -4.89
N ALA A 33 4.48 -8.24 -4.29
CA ALA A 33 5.23 -7.04 -4.63
C ALA A 33 6.72 -7.18 -4.30
N TYR A 34 7.07 -7.80 -3.17
CA TYR A 34 8.46 -8.06 -2.77
C TYR A 34 9.17 -8.97 -3.76
N GLU A 35 8.54 -10.09 -4.14
CA GLU A 35 9.08 -11.04 -5.12
C GLU A 35 9.24 -10.38 -6.49
N ARG A 36 8.26 -9.55 -6.91
CA ARG A 36 8.35 -8.77 -8.16
C ARG A 36 9.54 -7.80 -8.17
N GLN A 37 9.83 -7.19 -7.02
CA GLN A 37 10.94 -6.25 -6.85
C GLN A 37 12.24 -6.93 -6.43
N GLN A 38 12.23 -8.25 -6.22
CA GLN A 38 13.37 -9.04 -5.70
C GLN A 38 13.96 -8.45 -4.41
N GLY A 39 13.12 -7.89 -3.53
CA GLY A 39 13.57 -7.21 -2.31
C GLY A 39 14.34 -5.90 -2.54
N ILE A 40 14.38 -5.39 -3.77
CA ILE A 40 15.08 -4.15 -4.12
C ILE A 40 14.13 -2.96 -3.94
N CYS A 41 14.52 -2.01 -3.10
CA CYS A 41 13.76 -0.78 -2.94
C CYS A 41 13.87 0.10 -4.20
N VAL A 42 12.71 0.49 -4.76
CA VAL A 42 12.63 1.31 -6.00
C VAL A 42 13.28 2.69 -5.87
N HIS A 43 13.38 3.23 -4.65
CA HIS A 43 13.93 4.57 -4.42
C HIS A 43 15.44 4.58 -4.17
N CYS A 44 15.99 3.59 -3.48
CA CYS A 44 17.40 3.57 -3.11
C CYS A 44 18.22 2.46 -3.78
N GLY A 45 17.58 1.55 -4.52
CA GLY A 45 18.23 0.48 -5.27
C GLY A 45 18.94 -0.57 -4.41
N LYS A 46 18.73 -0.55 -3.09
CA LYS A 46 19.32 -1.53 -2.17
C LYS A 46 18.37 -2.69 -1.90
N HIS A 47 18.93 -3.87 -1.70
CA HIS A 47 18.20 -5.04 -1.23
C HIS A 47 17.89 -4.92 0.26
N PHE A 48 16.69 -5.31 0.65
CA PHE A 48 16.22 -5.38 2.03
C PHE A 48 15.40 -6.65 2.21
N GLU A 49 15.38 -7.17 3.45
CA GLU A 49 14.48 -8.27 3.78
C GLU A 49 13.02 -7.80 3.83
N LEU A 50 12.08 -8.73 3.65
CA LEU A 50 10.64 -8.43 3.65
C LEU A 50 10.19 -7.70 4.93
N GLU A 51 10.82 -7.97 6.07
CA GLU A 51 10.53 -7.34 7.37
C GLU A 51 11.06 -5.91 7.49
N GLU A 52 12.04 -5.56 6.66
CA GLU A 52 12.65 -4.23 6.59
C GLU A 52 12.00 -3.33 5.53
N MET A 53 11.11 -3.91 4.72
CA MET A 53 10.36 -3.20 3.70
C MET A 53 8.90 -2.96 4.13
N GLU A 54 8.35 -1.86 3.65
CA GLU A 54 6.96 -1.49 3.82
C GLU A 54 6.27 -1.39 2.45
N ALA A 55 5.04 -1.90 2.40
CA ALA A 55 4.23 -1.78 1.20
C ALA A 55 3.59 -0.40 1.15
N ASP A 56 3.78 0.27 0.03
CA ASP A 56 3.31 1.61 -0.23
C ASP A 56 2.63 1.69 -1.59
N HIS A 57 1.75 2.67 -1.77
CA HIS A 57 1.05 2.84 -3.05
C HIS A 57 1.96 3.53 -4.07
N ILE A 58 2.01 3.02 -5.30
CA ILE A 58 2.68 3.70 -6.43
C ILE A 58 1.96 5.01 -6.72
N THR A 59 0.67 4.89 -7.04
CA THR A 59 -0.26 6.02 -7.17
C THR A 59 -0.90 6.26 -5.80
N PRO A 60 -0.70 7.44 -5.18
CA PRO A 60 -1.29 7.77 -3.90
C PRO A 60 -2.81 7.61 -3.89
N TRP A 61 -3.36 7.19 -2.74
CA TRP A 61 -4.81 7.10 -2.54
C TRP A 61 -5.54 8.41 -2.86
N LYS A 62 -4.92 9.56 -2.53
CA LYS A 62 -5.48 10.91 -2.80
C LYS A 62 -5.66 11.21 -4.29
N GLU A 63 -4.91 10.53 -5.16
CA GLU A 63 -4.97 10.68 -6.62
C GLU A 63 -5.84 9.60 -7.28
N GLY A 64 -6.55 8.79 -6.49
CA GLY A 64 -7.41 7.71 -6.98
C GLY A 64 -6.72 6.35 -7.05
N GLY A 65 -5.51 6.21 -6.49
CA GLY A 65 -4.82 4.94 -6.42
C GLY A 65 -5.59 3.88 -5.63
N THR A 66 -5.74 2.70 -6.21
CA THR A 66 -6.44 1.56 -5.60
C THR A 66 -5.47 0.66 -4.82
N THR A 67 -5.96 -0.07 -3.82
CA THR A 67 -5.16 -1.04 -3.04
C THR A 67 -5.12 -2.40 -3.76
N VAL A 68 -4.46 -2.42 -4.92
CA VAL A 68 -4.25 -3.61 -5.75
C VAL A 68 -2.76 -3.96 -5.81
N ALA A 69 -2.44 -5.23 -6.07
CA ALA A 69 -1.04 -5.70 -6.14
C ALA A 69 -0.21 -4.91 -7.19
N GLU A 70 -0.84 -4.50 -8.29
CA GLU A 70 -0.19 -3.70 -9.33
C GLU A 70 0.24 -2.32 -8.83
N ASN A 71 -0.55 -1.70 -7.95
CA ASN A 71 -0.30 -0.41 -7.34
C ASN A 71 0.50 -0.53 -6.03
N CYS A 72 0.95 -1.73 -5.68
CA CYS A 72 1.77 -2.01 -4.51
C CYS A 72 3.26 -1.95 -4.90
N GLN A 73 4.04 -1.14 -4.17
CA GLN A 73 5.49 -1.15 -4.22
C GLN A 73 6.07 -1.38 -2.84
N MET A 74 7.28 -1.93 -2.77
CA MET A 74 7.97 -2.21 -1.52
C MET A 74 9.07 -1.17 -1.36
N LEU A 75 8.98 -0.39 -0.30
CA LEU A 75 9.94 0.66 0.00
C LEU A 75 10.69 0.33 1.29
N CYS A 76 11.96 0.70 1.34
CA CYS A 76 12.73 0.64 2.59
C CYS A 76 12.06 1.53 3.65
N LYS A 77 12.05 1.15 4.94
CA LYS A 77 11.46 1.98 6.03
C LYS A 77 11.90 3.44 5.98
N ASN A 78 13.17 3.69 5.67
CA ASN A 78 13.70 5.05 5.53
C ASN A 78 13.09 5.80 4.32
N CYS A 79 13.03 5.14 3.18
CA CYS A 79 12.48 5.66 1.93
C CYS A 79 10.99 5.95 2.06
N ASN A 80 10.27 5.02 2.69
CA ASN A 80 8.85 5.15 2.99
C ASN A 80 8.59 6.32 3.94
N ARG A 81 9.41 6.48 4.98
CA ARG A 81 9.33 7.63 5.91
C ARG A 81 9.58 8.97 5.22
N ILE A 82 10.55 9.04 4.31
CA ILE A 82 10.83 10.24 3.50
C ILE A 82 9.64 10.56 2.59
N LYS A 83 9.03 9.53 1.97
CA LYS A 83 7.89 9.69 1.08
C LYS A 83 6.61 10.10 1.82
N GLY A 84 6.31 9.47 2.95
CA GLY A 84 5.12 9.75 3.76
C GLY A 84 5.19 11.06 4.55
N GLY A 85 6.39 11.63 4.74
CA GLY A 85 6.59 12.95 5.31
C GLY A 85 6.39 14.11 4.33
N ARG A 86 6.01 13.84 3.07
CA ARG A 86 5.81 14.81 1.99
C ARG A 86 4.34 14.86 1.57
#